data_AF-A0AAE5HUW4-F1
#
_entry.id   AF-A0AAE5HUW4-F1
#
_cell.length_a   1.000
_cell.length_b   1.000
_cell.length_c   1.000
_cell.angle_alpha   90.00
_cell.angle_beta   90.00
_cell.angle_gamma   90.00
#
_symmetry.space_group_name_H-M   'P 1'
#
loop_
_entity.id
_entity.type
_entity.pdbx_description
1 polymer ?
#
loop_
_entity_poly.entity_id
_entity_poly.type
_entity_poly.pdbx_seq_one_letter_code
_entity_poly.pdbx_strand_id
1 'polypeptide(L)'
;MSRQGLNKNDKNETSHPTHYEGLDHSGKSEEHFDLHKANDLLTEYKENENKWSKEERNKELELIEDEIKKQKMLVKDRVKPDSQPEKDRLANLSDKVTEQVFGIFEHTDDLEEAKRFLESHYQRGKVDIAYGRSFILVCEDSLLAQAKSEYSSNKDNEELVNFISEKNIELSKEIMSDDYVHLLEVEREFLKILMKNNQLDEI
;
A
#
# COMPACT_ATOMS: atom_id res chain seq x y z
N MET A 1 -25.64 40.30 7.97
CA MET A 1 -24.28 40.87 8.08
C MET A 1 -23.68 40.36 9.38
N SER A 2 -22.48 39.79 9.50
CA SER A 2 -21.42 39.46 8.55
C SER A 2 -20.58 38.33 9.16
N ARG A 3 -20.03 37.46 8.32
CA ARG A 3 -18.97 36.51 8.65
C ARG A 3 -17.68 37.27 8.99
N GLN A 4 -17.02 36.88 10.07
CA GLN A 4 -15.57 36.98 10.25
C GLN A 4 -15.16 35.53 10.58
N GLY A 5 -14.41 34.79 9.77
CA GLY A 5 -13.22 35.21 9.04
C GLY A 5 -12.02 34.50 9.65
N LEU A 6 -12.09 33.17 9.81
CA LEU A 6 -10.94 32.35 10.20
C LEU A 6 -10.08 32.18 8.97
N ASN A 7 -8.95 32.89 9.01
CA ASN A 7 -7.95 32.96 7.99
C ASN A 7 -7.34 31.55 7.81
N LYS A 8 -7.57 30.97 6.63
CA LYS A 8 -6.76 29.87 6.10
C LYS A 8 -5.38 30.45 5.84
N ASN A 9 -4.36 29.89 6.47
CA ASN A 9 -3.01 29.68 5.93
C ASN A 9 -2.10 29.38 7.12
N ASP A 10 -1.83 28.10 7.31
CA ASP A 10 -0.55 27.54 7.76
C ASP A 10 -0.71 26.01 7.72
N LYS A 11 -0.94 25.48 6.52
CA LYS A 11 -0.60 24.09 6.24
C LYS A 11 0.79 24.14 5.61
N ASN A 12 1.78 23.69 6.38
CA ASN A 12 3.08 23.32 5.86
C ASN A 12 2.89 22.55 4.55
N GLU A 13 3.45 23.06 3.46
CA GLU A 13 3.68 22.32 2.24
C GLU A 13 4.71 21.22 2.52
N THR A 14 4.28 20.12 3.12
CA THR A 14 4.87 18.82 2.78
C THR A 14 4.29 18.49 1.41
N SER A 15 5.06 18.73 0.34
CA SER A 15 4.70 18.32 -1.00
C SER A 15 4.51 16.79 -0.99
N HIS A 16 3.26 16.35 -0.85
CA HIS A 16 2.93 14.96 -1.16
C HIS A 16 3.26 14.78 -2.63
N PRO A 17 4.10 13.80 -3.00
CA PRO A 17 4.38 13.50 -4.39
C PRO A 17 3.06 13.41 -5.12
N THR A 18 2.90 14.17 -6.19
CA THR A 18 1.68 14.08 -6.99
C THR A 18 1.54 12.65 -7.50
N HIS A 19 0.33 12.13 -7.66
CA HIS A 19 0.12 10.78 -8.22
C HIS A 19 0.81 10.60 -9.58
N TYR A 20 1.08 11.72 -10.25
CA TYR A 20 1.93 11.85 -11.43
C TYR A 20 3.40 11.43 -11.20
N GLU A 21 4.03 11.80 -10.08
CA GLU A 21 5.39 11.39 -9.70
C GLU A 21 5.45 9.89 -9.37
N GLY A 22 4.36 9.32 -8.84
CA GLY A 22 4.24 7.86 -8.64
C GLY A 22 4.31 7.04 -9.92
N LEU A 23 4.09 7.68 -11.08
CA LEU A 23 4.15 7.07 -12.41
C LEU A 23 5.48 7.33 -13.13
N ASP A 24 6.40 8.08 -12.55
CA ASP A 24 7.77 8.15 -13.06
C ASP A 24 8.51 6.84 -12.76
N HIS A 25 9.34 6.39 -13.71
CA HIS A 25 10.27 5.31 -13.44
C HIS A 25 11.19 5.70 -12.30
N SER A 26 11.45 4.77 -11.38
CA SER A 26 12.26 5.07 -10.20
C SER A 26 13.74 5.33 -10.52
N GLY A 27 14.18 5.04 -11.75
CA GLY A 27 15.58 5.12 -12.18
C GLY A 27 16.48 4.05 -11.53
N LYS A 28 15.91 3.11 -10.76
CA LYS A 28 16.66 2.00 -10.17
C LYS A 28 16.97 0.95 -11.23
N SER A 29 18.19 0.40 -11.18
CA SER A 29 18.64 -0.67 -12.08
C SER A 29 17.89 -1.97 -11.78
N GLU A 30 17.42 -2.64 -12.85
CA GLU A 30 16.88 -4.01 -12.76
C GLU A 30 17.91 -5.03 -12.25
N GLU A 31 19.21 -4.72 -12.28
CA GLU A 31 20.26 -5.57 -11.71
C GLU A 31 20.09 -5.83 -10.20
N HIS A 32 19.29 -5.01 -9.52
CA HIS A 32 18.96 -5.17 -8.10
C HIS A 32 17.63 -5.91 -7.86
N PHE A 33 16.97 -6.37 -8.92
CA PHE A 33 15.76 -7.17 -8.81
C PHE A 33 16.13 -8.60 -8.37
N ASP A 34 15.54 -9.01 -7.26
CA ASP A 34 15.60 -10.36 -6.74
C ASP A 34 14.25 -10.68 -6.13
N LEU A 35 13.48 -11.50 -6.85
CA LEU A 35 12.12 -11.88 -6.49
C LEU A 35 12.04 -12.56 -5.12
N HIS A 36 13.10 -13.28 -4.71
CA HIS A 36 13.09 -14.11 -3.51
C HIS A 36 13.70 -13.42 -2.30
N LYS A 37 14.52 -12.38 -2.50
CA LYS A 37 15.23 -11.70 -1.41
C LYS A 37 14.33 -11.28 -0.24
N ALA A 38 13.16 -10.71 -0.50
CA ALA A 38 12.22 -10.32 0.55
C ALA A 38 11.68 -11.54 1.33
N ASN A 39 11.40 -12.65 0.62
CA ASN A 39 10.95 -13.89 1.24
C ASN A 39 12.05 -14.57 2.07
N ASP A 40 13.30 -14.51 1.59
CA ASP A 40 14.46 -15.04 2.29
C ASP A 40 14.69 -14.29 3.60
N LEU A 41 14.66 -12.94 3.57
CA LEU A 41 14.74 -12.11 4.78
C LEU A 41 13.60 -12.40 5.76
N LEU A 42 12.36 -12.53 5.25
CA LEU A 42 11.20 -12.87 6.08
C LEU A 42 11.33 -14.26 6.72
N THR A 43 11.94 -15.21 6.00
CA THR A 43 12.18 -16.57 6.49
C THR A 43 13.26 -16.55 7.59
N GLU A 44 14.38 -15.85 7.36
CA GLU A 44 15.42 -15.64 8.35
C GLU A 44 14.86 -14.98 9.62
N TYR A 45 13.95 -14.00 9.46
CA TYR A 45 13.27 -13.38 10.59
C TYR A 45 12.49 -14.39 11.42
N LYS A 46 11.66 -15.21 10.78
CA LYS A 46 10.83 -16.23 11.45
C LYS A 46 11.69 -17.25 12.21
N GLU A 47 12.86 -17.60 11.69
CA GLU A 47 13.76 -18.57 12.32
C GLU A 47 14.55 -18.00 13.51
N ASN A 48 14.72 -16.68 13.57
CA ASN A 48 15.57 -16.00 14.56
C ASN A 48 14.81 -15.06 15.50
N GLU A 49 13.50 -14.90 15.34
CA GLU A 49 12.67 -13.99 16.13
C GLU A 49 12.90 -14.11 17.65
N ASN A 50 13.00 -15.34 18.18
CA ASN A 50 13.18 -15.58 19.62
C ASN A 50 14.60 -15.30 20.13
N LYS A 51 15.56 -15.03 19.23
CA LYS A 51 16.96 -14.77 19.57
C LYS A 51 17.27 -13.28 19.60
N TRP A 52 16.46 -12.47 18.94
CA TRP A 52 16.65 -11.03 18.84
C TRP A 52 15.94 -10.29 19.97
N SER A 53 16.56 -9.21 20.43
CA SER A 53 15.91 -8.20 21.25
C SER A 53 14.75 -7.54 20.50
N LYS A 54 13.90 -6.81 21.21
CA LYS A 54 12.80 -6.06 20.59
C LYS A 54 13.33 -5.04 19.57
N GLU A 55 14.39 -4.32 19.92
CA GLU A 55 14.99 -3.30 19.06
C GLU A 55 15.60 -3.92 17.79
N GLU A 56 16.21 -5.10 17.89
CA GLU A 56 16.71 -5.84 16.74
C GLU A 56 15.56 -6.33 15.86
N ARG A 57 14.50 -6.91 16.44
CA ARG A 57 13.31 -7.34 15.67
C ARG A 57 12.70 -6.19 14.88
N ASN A 58 12.55 -5.02 15.49
CA ASN A 58 11.98 -3.86 14.81
C ASN A 58 12.84 -3.41 13.61
N LYS A 59 14.17 -3.39 13.77
CA LYS A 59 15.09 -3.07 12.66
C LYS A 59 14.99 -4.08 11.53
N GLU A 60 14.90 -5.37 11.84
CA GLU A 60 14.76 -6.41 10.82
C GLU A 60 13.42 -6.29 10.07
N LEU A 61 12.34 -5.94 10.76
CA LEU A 61 11.04 -5.69 10.11
C LEU A 61 11.07 -4.47 9.19
N GLU A 62 11.74 -3.38 9.60
CA GLU A 62 11.97 -2.20 8.76
C GLU A 62 12.75 -2.57 7.49
N LEU A 63 13.82 -3.37 7.63
CA LEU A 63 14.62 -3.85 6.49
C LEU A 63 13.80 -4.70 5.51
N ILE A 64 12.95 -5.59 6.04
CA ILE A 64 12.07 -6.43 5.23
C ILE A 64 11.02 -5.57 4.50
N GLU A 65 10.40 -4.61 5.19
CA GLU A 65 9.40 -3.72 4.58
C GLU A 65 10.02 -2.90 3.43
N ASP A 66 11.22 -2.37 3.64
CA ASP A 66 11.95 -1.60 2.63
C ASP A 66 12.33 -2.45 1.42
N GLU A 67 12.75 -3.71 1.62
CA GLU A 67 13.06 -4.61 0.52
C GLU A 67 11.80 -5.01 -0.26
N ILE A 68 10.68 -5.29 0.41
CA ILE A 68 9.39 -5.55 -0.24
C ILE A 68 8.99 -4.36 -1.12
N LYS A 69 8.99 -3.14 -0.56
CA LYS A 69 8.66 -1.92 -1.30
C LYS A 69 9.58 -1.72 -2.49
N LYS A 70 10.88 -1.95 -2.32
CA LYS A 70 11.87 -1.84 -3.39
C LYS A 70 11.59 -2.84 -4.52
N GLN A 71 11.37 -4.12 -4.21
CA GLN A 71 11.11 -5.14 -5.23
C GLN A 71 9.77 -4.89 -5.94
N LYS A 72 8.71 -4.53 -5.21
CA LYS A 72 7.41 -4.14 -5.80
C LYS A 72 7.58 -2.98 -6.77
N MET A 73 8.31 -1.94 -6.38
CA MET A 73 8.54 -0.76 -7.21
C MET A 73 9.31 -1.11 -8.50
N LEU A 74 10.31 -2.00 -8.44
CA LEU A 74 11.01 -2.47 -9.64
C LEU A 74 10.07 -3.20 -10.62
N VAL A 75 9.14 -4.01 -10.10
CA VAL A 75 8.14 -4.67 -10.95
C VAL A 75 7.11 -3.67 -11.50
N LYS A 76 6.65 -2.70 -10.68
CA LYS A 76 5.78 -1.60 -11.13
C LYS A 76 6.44 -0.80 -12.26
N ASP A 77 7.74 -0.53 -12.18
CA ASP A 77 8.49 0.21 -13.20
C ASP A 77 8.45 -0.46 -14.59
N ARG A 78 8.33 -1.80 -14.67
CA ARG A 78 8.21 -2.51 -15.96
C ARG A 78 6.91 -2.24 -16.70
N VAL A 79 5.89 -1.76 -16.00
CA VAL A 79 4.53 -1.54 -16.53
C VAL A 79 4.07 -0.08 -16.41
N LYS A 80 4.96 0.82 -15.98
CA LYS A 80 4.73 2.26 -16.00
C LYS A 80 4.66 2.77 -17.45
N PRO A 81 3.90 3.85 -17.69
CA PRO A 81 3.69 4.37 -19.04
C PRO A 81 4.96 5.04 -19.59
N ASP A 82 5.42 4.60 -20.76
CA ASP A 82 6.55 5.22 -21.47
C ASP A 82 6.21 6.58 -22.11
N SER A 83 4.90 6.82 -22.36
CA SER A 83 4.44 8.00 -23.09
C SER A 83 3.74 9.01 -22.18
N GLN A 84 4.03 10.29 -22.41
CA GLN A 84 3.42 11.39 -21.66
C GLN A 84 1.88 11.38 -21.67
N PRO A 85 1.18 11.13 -22.80
CA PRO A 85 -0.27 11.09 -22.82
C PRO A 85 -0.87 9.96 -21.97
N GLU A 86 -0.22 8.80 -21.93
CA GLU A 86 -0.67 7.67 -21.11
C GLU A 86 -0.41 7.93 -19.63
N LYS A 87 0.74 8.55 -19.31
CA LYS A 87 1.04 9.03 -17.96
C LYS A 87 0.01 10.04 -17.47
N ASP A 88 -0.34 11.04 -18.28
CA ASP A 88 -1.37 12.03 -17.95
C ASP A 88 -2.73 11.35 -17.70
N ARG A 89 -3.09 10.38 -18.56
CA ARG A 89 -4.34 9.62 -18.43
C ARG A 89 -4.36 8.81 -17.13
N LEU A 90 -3.29 8.09 -16.80
CA LEU A 90 -3.20 7.27 -15.59
C LEU A 90 -3.11 8.12 -14.33
N ALA A 91 -2.42 9.27 -14.37
CA ALA A 91 -2.36 10.20 -13.24
C ALA A 91 -3.78 10.72 -12.89
N ASN A 92 -4.51 11.23 -13.89
CA ASN A 92 -5.90 11.68 -13.70
C ASN A 92 -6.83 10.56 -13.19
N LEU A 93 -6.58 9.31 -13.57
CA LEU A 93 -7.34 8.17 -13.08
C LEU A 93 -6.95 7.83 -11.64
N SER A 94 -5.66 7.90 -11.32
CA SER A 94 -5.11 7.63 -9.99
C SER A 94 -5.58 8.67 -8.97
N ASP A 95 -5.66 9.96 -9.34
CA ASP A 95 -6.24 11.01 -8.49
C ASP A 95 -7.67 10.64 -8.10
N LYS A 96 -8.50 10.28 -9.09
CA LYS A 96 -9.90 9.89 -8.87
C LYS A 96 -10.02 8.60 -8.05
N VAL A 97 -9.17 7.62 -8.31
CA VAL A 97 -9.15 6.36 -7.56
C VAL A 97 -8.80 6.67 -6.10
N THR A 98 -7.77 7.46 -5.85
CA THR A 98 -7.32 7.84 -4.51
C THR A 98 -8.43 8.58 -3.77
N GLU A 99 -8.99 9.64 -4.34
CA GLU A 99 -10.11 10.38 -3.72
C GLU A 99 -11.28 9.45 -3.36
N GLN A 100 -11.64 8.53 -4.26
CA GLN A 100 -12.72 7.60 -4.03
C GLN A 100 -12.40 6.58 -2.93
N VAL A 101 -11.22 5.95 -3.00
CA VAL A 101 -10.81 4.87 -2.10
C VAL A 101 -10.58 5.38 -0.69
N PHE A 102 -9.96 6.56 -0.52
CA PHE A 102 -9.68 7.12 0.80
C PHE A 102 -10.86 7.88 1.40
N GLY A 103 -11.78 8.38 0.58
CA GLY A 103 -12.95 9.12 1.07
C GLY A 103 -13.83 8.33 2.05
N ILE A 104 -13.75 7.00 2.05
CA ILE A 104 -14.50 6.17 3.01
C ILE A 104 -14.09 6.42 4.46
N PHE A 105 -12.80 6.61 4.72
CA PHE A 105 -12.26 6.81 6.07
C PHE A 105 -12.63 8.17 6.65
N GLU A 106 -12.96 9.15 5.80
CA GLU A 106 -13.50 10.43 6.25
C GLU A 106 -15.00 10.37 6.60
N HIS A 107 -15.67 9.26 6.29
CA HIS A 107 -17.13 9.17 6.30
C HIS A 107 -17.69 8.03 7.16
N THR A 108 -16.86 7.07 7.59
CA THR A 108 -17.29 6.01 8.50
C THR A 108 -16.17 5.55 9.42
N ASP A 109 -16.55 5.33 10.69
CA ASP A 109 -15.72 4.64 11.68
C ASP A 109 -16.07 3.13 11.75
N ASP A 110 -16.98 2.63 10.89
CA ASP A 110 -17.41 1.23 10.86
C ASP A 110 -16.54 0.40 9.90
N LEU A 111 -15.81 -0.57 10.46
CA LEU A 111 -14.93 -1.47 9.73
C LEU A 111 -15.65 -2.22 8.60
N GLU A 112 -16.87 -2.70 8.84
CA GLU A 112 -17.60 -3.50 7.87
C GLU A 112 -18.12 -2.65 6.70
N GLU A 113 -18.52 -1.41 6.97
CA GLU A 113 -18.84 -0.43 5.94
C GLU A 113 -17.61 -0.08 5.10
N ALA A 114 -16.47 0.15 5.74
CA ALA A 114 -15.21 0.40 5.04
C ALA A 114 -14.83 -0.77 4.11
N LYS A 115 -14.87 -2.02 4.60
CA LYS A 115 -14.60 -3.21 3.78
C LYS A 115 -15.58 -3.34 2.61
N ARG A 116 -16.89 -3.18 2.84
CA ARG A 116 -17.89 -3.25 1.76
C ARG A 116 -17.67 -2.20 0.68
N PHE A 117 -17.30 -0.98 1.09
CA PHE A 117 -16.98 0.09 0.18
C PHE A 117 -15.73 -0.24 -0.65
N LEU A 118 -14.63 -0.64 0.00
CA LEU A 118 -13.38 -1.02 -0.67
C LEU A 118 -13.58 -2.22 -1.61
N GLU A 119 -14.37 -3.23 -1.22
CA GLU A 119 -14.72 -4.37 -2.09
C GLU A 119 -15.29 -3.89 -3.43
N SER A 120 -16.18 -2.89 -3.41
CA SER A 120 -16.77 -2.36 -4.65
C SER A 120 -15.72 -1.77 -5.60
N HIS A 121 -14.67 -1.15 -5.06
CA HIS A 121 -13.55 -0.60 -5.83
C HIS A 121 -12.65 -1.71 -6.39
N TYR A 122 -12.38 -2.76 -5.62
CA TYR A 122 -11.67 -3.93 -6.13
C TYR A 122 -12.44 -4.64 -7.25
N GLN A 123 -13.73 -4.85 -7.09
CA GLN A 123 -14.57 -5.47 -8.12
C GLN A 123 -14.62 -4.62 -9.39
N ARG A 124 -14.69 -3.28 -9.25
CA ARG A 124 -14.55 -2.38 -10.39
C ARG A 124 -13.18 -2.51 -11.06
N GLY A 125 -12.10 -2.59 -10.29
CA GLY A 125 -10.74 -2.75 -10.82
C GLY A 125 -10.55 -4.03 -11.65
N LYS A 126 -11.29 -5.11 -11.33
CA LYS A 126 -11.29 -6.36 -12.13
C LYS A 126 -11.99 -6.19 -13.47
N VAL A 127 -13.00 -5.31 -13.56
CA VAL A 127 -13.76 -5.04 -14.80
C VAL A 127 -13.10 -3.97 -15.67
N ASP A 128 -12.61 -2.89 -15.04
CA ASP A 128 -11.90 -1.80 -15.70
C ASP A 128 -10.40 -1.91 -15.39
N ILE A 129 -9.66 -2.58 -16.27
CA ILE A 129 -8.23 -2.86 -16.09
C ILE A 129 -7.42 -1.57 -15.92
N ALA A 130 -7.79 -0.46 -16.58
CA ALA A 130 -7.08 0.80 -16.42
C ALA A 130 -7.29 1.39 -15.02
N TYR A 131 -8.51 1.27 -14.50
CA TYR A 131 -8.82 1.63 -13.11
C TYR A 131 -8.04 0.76 -12.13
N GLY A 132 -8.09 -0.57 -12.29
CA GLY A 132 -7.37 -1.51 -11.44
C GLY A 132 -5.86 -1.28 -11.43
N ARG A 133 -5.26 -1.03 -12.60
CA ARG A 133 -3.83 -0.74 -12.71
C ARG A 133 -3.47 0.58 -12.03
N SER A 134 -4.28 1.61 -12.19
CA SER A 134 -4.08 2.89 -11.50
C SER A 134 -4.15 2.73 -9.98
N PHE A 135 -5.09 1.89 -9.50
CA PHE A 135 -5.16 1.52 -8.08
C PHE A 135 -3.85 0.89 -7.61
N ILE A 136 -3.42 -0.21 -8.24
CA ILE A 136 -2.23 -0.96 -7.80
C ILE A 136 -0.95 -0.15 -7.90
N LEU A 137 -0.78 0.64 -8.97
CA LEU A 137 0.44 1.40 -9.17
C LEU A 137 0.62 2.53 -8.16
N VAL A 138 -0.48 3.14 -7.71
CA VAL A 138 -0.41 4.45 -7.01
C VAL A 138 -1.06 4.45 -5.63
N CYS A 139 -2.15 3.71 -5.43
CA CYS A 139 -2.96 3.82 -4.22
C CYS A 139 -2.64 2.75 -3.18
N GLU A 140 -2.23 1.57 -3.65
CA GLU A 140 -2.17 0.35 -2.86
C GLU A 140 -1.26 0.44 -1.62
N ASP A 141 -0.02 0.90 -1.77
CA ASP A 141 0.93 1.04 -0.66
C ASP A 141 0.43 2.04 0.40
N SER A 142 -0.13 3.17 -0.04
CA SER A 142 -0.69 4.21 0.84
C SER A 142 -1.92 3.74 1.59
N LEU A 143 -2.77 2.94 0.92
CA LEU A 143 -3.99 2.40 1.52
C LEU A 143 -3.63 1.41 2.65
N LEU A 144 -2.64 0.55 2.43
CA LEU A 144 -2.10 -0.33 3.47
C LEU A 144 -1.49 0.46 4.62
N ALA A 145 -0.73 1.53 4.34
CA ALA A 145 -0.13 2.37 5.36
C ALA A 145 -1.19 3.02 6.28
N GLN A 146 -2.25 3.56 5.69
CA GLN A 146 -3.39 4.13 6.45
C GLN A 146 -4.09 3.05 7.29
N ALA A 147 -4.39 1.90 6.69
CA ALA A 147 -5.13 0.81 7.34
C ALA A 147 -4.44 0.24 8.59
N LYS A 148 -3.10 0.32 8.68
CA LYS A 148 -2.34 -0.13 9.86
C LYS A 148 -2.73 0.61 11.15
N SER A 149 -3.26 1.83 11.04
CA SER A 149 -3.55 2.70 12.20
C SER A 149 -4.87 3.47 12.08
N GLU A 150 -5.80 3.03 11.23
CA GLU A 150 -7.05 3.73 10.94
C GLU A 150 -7.97 3.79 12.16
N TYR A 151 -8.20 2.63 12.78
CA TYR A 151 -9.06 2.48 13.94
C TYR A 151 -8.27 2.48 15.25
N SER A 152 -8.96 2.78 16.35
CA SER A 152 -8.37 2.73 17.70
C SER A 152 -8.04 1.30 18.15
N SER A 153 -8.64 0.30 17.51
CA SER A 153 -8.48 -1.12 17.83
C SER A 153 -7.44 -1.73 16.89
N ASN A 154 -6.30 -2.19 17.43
CA ASN A 154 -5.31 -2.92 16.61
C ASN A 154 -5.92 -4.18 15.97
N LYS A 155 -6.92 -4.80 16.59
CA LYS A 155 -7.63 -5.95 15.99
C LYS A 155 -8.39 -5.54 14.73
N ASP A 156 -9.07 -4.39 14.76
CA ASP A 156 -9.84 -3.91 13.61
C ASP A 156 -8.90 -3.46 12.48
N ASN A 157 -7.76 -2.84 12.82
CA ASN A 157 -6.69 -2.52 11.88
C ASN A 157 -6.09 -3.77 11.24
N GLU A 158 -5.80 -4.80 12.04
CA GLU A 158 -5.30 -6.09 11.52
C GLU A 158 -6.30 -6.70 10.54
N GLU A 159 -7.59 -6.66 10.88
CA GLU A 159 -8.64 -7.21 10.02
C GLU A 159 -8.78 -6.41 8.72
N LEU A 160 -8.65 -5.08 8.75
CA LEU A 160 -8.64 -4.24 7.57
C LEU A 160 -7.41 -4.49 6.69
N VAL A 161 -6.21 -4.57 7.27
CA VAL A 161 -4.95 -4.87 6.57
C VAL A 161 -4.99 -6.24 5.91
N ASN A 162 -5.51 -7.26 6.61
CA ASN A 162 -5.70 -8.59 6.06
C ASN A 162 -6.67 -8.59 4.88
N PHE A 163 -7.78 -7.85 4.99
CA PHE A 163 -8.74 -7.69 3.89
C PHE A 163 -8.10 -7.01 2.66
N ILE A 164 -7.45 -5.87 2.85
CA ILE A 164 -6.81 -5.11 1.76
C ILE A 164 -5.73 -5.95 1.07
N SER A 165 -4.84 -6.58 1.83
CA SER A 165 -3.75 -7.40 1.26
C SER A 165 -4.28 -8.59 0.45
N GLU A 166 -5.34 -9.26 0.90
CA GLU A 166 -5.99 -10.33 0.15
C GLU A 166 -6.61 -9.81 -1.16
N LYS A 167 -7.26 -8.65 -1.12
CA LYS A 167 -7.89 -8.06 -2.29
C LYS A 167 -6.89 -7.50 -3.30
N ASN A 168 -5.75 -6.98 -2.85
CA ASN A 168 -4.63 -6.61 -3.71
C ASN A 168 -4.10 -7.81 -4.49
N ILE A 169 -3.95 -8.97 -3.84
CA ILE A 169 -3.53 -10.22 -4.49
C ILE A 169 -4.57 -10.66 -5.52
N GLU A 170 -5.85 -10.71 -5.14
CA GLU A 170 -6.95 -11.08 -6.07
C GLU A 170 -6.99 -10.18 -7.30
N LEU A 171 -6.92 -8.86 -7.11
CA LEU A 171 -6.93 -7.91 -8.21
C LEU A 171 -5.67 -8.06 -9.09
N SER A 172 -4.50 -8.21 -8.47
CA SER A 172 -3.23 -8.32 -9.18
C SER A 172 -3.12 -9.60 -10.01
N LYS A 173 -3.73 -10.71 -9.57
CA LYS A 173 -3.83 -11.95 -10.36
C LYS A 173 -4.56 -11.76 -11.70
N GLU A 174 -5.42 -10.76 -11.80
CA GLU A 174 -6.17 -10.45 -13.02
C GLU A 174 -5.43 -9.45 -13.93
N ILE A 175 -4.59 -8.55 -13.38
CA ILE A 175 -4.11 -7.36 -14.11
C ILE A 175 -2.59 -7.11 -14.09
N MET A 176 -1.85 -7.79 -13.20
CA MET A 176 -0.40 -7.65 -13.00
C MET A 176 0.33 -8.96 -13.34
N SER A 177 1.67 -8.93 -13.31
CA SER A 177 2.52 -10.11 -13.52
C SER A 177 2.57 -11.03 -12.29
N ASP A 178 2.86 -12.30 -12.51
CA ASP A 178 3.08 -13.30 -11.44
C ASP A 178 4.16 -12.86 -10.44
N ASP A 179 5.23 -12.19 -10.90
CA ASP A 179 6.25 -11.59 -10.04
C ASP A 179 5.64 -10.62 -9.01
N TYR A 180 4.68 -9.78 -9.43
CA TYR A 180 4.05 -8.81 -8.54
C TYR A 180 3.14 -9.51 -7.54
N VAL A 181 2.38 -10.50 -8.02
CA VAL A 181 1.50 -11.33 -7.19
C VAL A 181 2.32 -12.05 -6.11
N HIS A 182 3.47 -12.62 -6.46
CA HIS A 182 4.36 -13.27 -5.50
C HIS A 182 4.83 -12.30 -4.42
N LEU A 183 5.25 -11.08 -4.79
CA LEU A 183 5.67 -10.07 -3.83
C LEU A 183 4.54 -9.64 -2.89
N LEU A 184 3.30 -9.55 -3.38
CA LEU A 184 2.12 -9.28 -2.53
C LEU A 184 1.82 -10.44 -1.57
N GLU A 185 2.02 -11.69 -2.00
CA GLU A 185 1.87 -12.85 -1.12
C GLU A 185 2.91 -12.84 0.01
N VAL A 186 4.15 -12.46 -0.29
CA VAL A 186 5.21 -12.23 0.71
C VAL A 186 4.85 -11.07 1.64
N GLU A 187 4.39 -9.94 1.09
CA GLU A 187 3.95 -8.77 1.86
C GLU A 187 2.81 -9.10 2.82
N ARG A 188 1.82 -9.89 2.39
CA ARG A 188 0.72 -10.33 3.26
C ARG A 188 1.22 -11.14 4.46
N GLU A 189 2.19 -12.03 4.25
CA GLU A 189 2.78 -12.80 5.36
C GLU A 189 3.62 -11.91 6.29
N PHE A 190 4.33 -10.93 5.74
CA PHE A 190 5.03 -9.91 6.51
C PHE A 190 4.06 -9.06 7.36
N LEU A 191 2.96 -8.58 6.77
CA LEU A 191 1.97 -7.74 7.45
C LEU A 191 1.32 -8.47 8.64
N LYS A 192 1.04 -9.78 8.52
CA LYS A 192 0.54 -10.57 9.66
C LYS A 192 1.50 -10.58 10.84
N ILE A 193 2.81 -10.68 10.57
CA ILE A 193 3.84 -10.63 11.62
C ILE A 193 3.89 -9.23 12.23
N LEU A 194 3.93 -8.20 11.38
CA LEU A 194 3.99 -6.81 11.81
C LEU A 194 2.80 -6.44 12.72
N MET A 195 1.57 -6.77 12.30
CA MET A 195 0.36 -6.45 13.07
C MET A 195 0.31 -7.20 14.40
N LYS A 196 0.80 -8.44 14.46
CA LYS A 196 0.91 -9.20 15.69
C LYS A 196 1.96 -8.61 16.65
N ASN A 197 3.09 -8.15 16.13
CA ASN A 197 4.12 -7.49 16.93
C ASN A 197 3.63 -6.17 17.52
N ASN A 198 2.93 -5.34 16.74
CA ASN A 198 2.33 -4.09 17.24
C ASN A 198 1.33 -4.36 18.38
N GLN A 199 0.57 -5.44 18.27
CA GLN A 199 -0.37 -5.92 19.29
C GLN A 199 0.33 -6.23 20.63
N LEU A 200 1.53 -6.80 20.59
CA LEU A 200 2.32 -7.12 21.78
C LEU A 200 2.93 -5.87 22.45
N ASP A 201 3.02 -4.77 21.71
CA ASP A 201 3.60 -3.51 22.18
C ASP A 201 2.58 -2.60 22.90
N GLU A 202 1.27 -2.90 22.78
CA GLU A 202 0.19 -2.20 23.49
C GLU A 202 -0.07 -2.74 24.92
N ILE A 203 0.60 -3.83 25.32
CA ILE A 203 0.44 -4.53 26.62
C ILE A 203 1.55 -4.14 27.59
#